data_AF-A0A928G743-F1
#
_entry.id   AF-A0A928G743-F1
#
_cell.length_a   1.000
_cell.length_b   1.000
_cell.length_c   1.000
_cell.angle_alpha   90.00
_cell.angle_beta   90.00
_cell.angle_gamma   90.00
#
_symmetry.space_group_name_H-M   'P 1'
#
loop_
_entity.id
_entity.type
_entity.pdbx_description
1 polymer ?
#
loop_
_entity_poly.entity_id
_entity_poly.type
_entity_poly.pdbx_seq_one_letter_code
_entity_poly.pdbx_strand_id
1 'polypeptide(L)'
;MEGTVFDPLRKKYVARTPEEEVRQHFITWLNTQRNYPLALMASEYILKIGKRRLRCDIVVFNRNLEPQIIVECKAPHVSLGNNVMQQIASYSTLLKVPHLVITNGAGTCVCSYNELSGRYEFAQDIPYHSNPQL
;
A
#
# COMPACT_ATOMS: atom_id res chain seq x y z
N MET A 1 7.11 -20.21 -18.11
CA MET A 1 5.74 -20.07 -17.56
C MET A 1 5.27 -18.66 -17.89
N GLU A 2 4.74 -18.45 -19.09
CA GLU A 2 4.11 -17.18 -19.46
C GLU A 2 2.76 -17.09 -18.73
N GLY A 3 2.47 -15.95 -18.10
CA GLY A 3 1.19 -15.71 -17.41
C GLY A 3 1.20 -15.79 -15.89
N THR A 4 2.33 -16.10 -15.24
CA THR A 4 2.45 -16.00 -13.77
C THR A 4 3.65 -15.16 -13.34
N VAL A 5 3.58 -14.61 -12.13
CA VAL A 5 4.66 -13.87 -11.46
C VAL A 5 4.81 -14.39 -10.04
N PHE A 6 6.04 -14.42 -9.52
CA PHE A 6 6.29 -14.84 -8.14
C PHE A 6 5.98 -13.68 -7.20
N ASP A 7 5.10 -13.90 -6.22
CA ASP A 7 4.86 -12.97 -5.11
C ASP A 7 5.77 -13.35 -3.93
N PRO A 8 6.74 -12.51 -3.55
CA PRO A 8 7.69 -12.84 -2.49
C PRO A 8 7.06 -12.78 -1.07
N LEU A 9 5.96 -12.05 -0.90
CA LEU A 9 5.26 -11.93 0.39
C LEU A 9 4.38 -13.16 0.64
N ARG A 10 3.69 -13.66 -0.40
CA ARG A 10 2.87 -14.88 -0.33
C ARG A 10 3.66 -16.17 -0.62
N LYS A 11 4.89 -16.05 -1.11
CA LYS A 11 5.80 -17.16 -1.47
C LYS A 11 5.19 -18.16 -2.47
N LYS A 12 4.51 -17.65 -3.50
CA LYS A 12 3.89 -18.48 -4.55
C LYS A 12 3.82 -17.74 -5.88
N TYR A 13 3.69 -18.50 -6.98
CA TYR A 13 3.34 -17.93 -8.27
C TYR A 13 1.85 -17.59 -8.34
N VAL A 14 1.53 -16.41 -8.86
CA VAL A 14 0.17 -15.90 -9.02
C VAL A 14 -0.06 -15.44 -10.45
N ALA A 15 -1.33 -15.31 -10.85
CA ALA A 15 -1.69 -14.84 -12.19
C ALA A 15 -1.09 -13.45 -12.43
N ARG A 16 -0.39 -13.29 -13.56
CA ARG A 16 0.25 -12.03 -13.94
C ARG A 16 -0.76 -11.10 -14.60
N THR A 17 -1.59 -10.47 -13.79
CA THR A 17 -2.49 -9.39 -14.25
C THR A 17 -1.74 -8.06 -14.28
N PRO A 18 -2.19 -7.06 -15.05
CA PRO A 18 -1.55 -5.74 -15.06
C PRO A 18 -1.51 -5.08 -13.67
N GLU A 19 -2.52 -5.30 -12.84
CA GLU A 19 -2.56 -4.83 -11.47
C GLU A 19 -1.55 -5.56 -10.58
N GLU A 20 -1.42 -6.89 -10.73
CA GLU A 20 -0.43 -7.68 -10.00
C GLU A 20 1.00 -7.29 -10.40
N GLU A 21 1.26 -6.94 -11.66
CA GLU A 21 2.57 -6.41 -12.06
C GLU A 21 2.90 -5.10 -11.35
N VAL A 22 1.93 -4.18 -11.26
CA VAL A 22 2.09 -2.95 -10.48
C VAL A 22 2.34 -3.26 -9.01
N ARG A 23 1.59 -4.21 -8.41
CA ARG A 23 1.78 -4.66 -7.03
C ARG A 23 3.20 -5.19 -6.79
N GLN A 24 3.69 -6.08 -7.64
CA GLN A 24 5.02 -6.67 -7.50
C GLN A 24 6.15 -5.65 -7.70
N HIS A 25 6.00 -4.72 -8.65
CA HIS A 25 6.92 -3.60 -8.80
C HIS A 25 6.92 -2.70 -7.56
N PHE A 26 5.76 -2.40 -6.99
CA PHE A 26 5.66 -1.54 -5.81
C PHE A 26 6.23 -2.19 -4.54
N ILE A 27 6.02 -3.50 -4.34
CA ILE A 27 6.67 -4.27 -3.27
C ILE A 27 8.20 -4.18 -3.40
N THR A 28 8.72 -4.37 -4.62
CA THR A 28 10.15 -4.27 -4.90
C THR A 28 10.70 -2.86 -4.62
N TRP A 29 9.96 -1.83 -5.03
CA TRP A 29 10.32 -0.44 -4.77
C TRP A 29 10.30 -0.09 -3.28
N LEU A 30 9.28 -0.51 -2.52
CA LEU A 30 9.23 -0.32 -1.07
C LEU A 30 10.44 -0.96 -0.38
N ASN A 31 10.82 -2.16 -0.80
CA ASN A 31 11.94 -2.90 -0.23
C ASN A 31 13.30 -2.28 -0.58
N THR A 32 13.51 -1.91 -1.85
CA THR A 32 14.82 -1.49 -2.34
C THR A 32 15.06 0.01 -2.29
N GLN A 33 14.01 0.83 -2.43
CA GLN A 33 14.11 2.29 -2.52
C GLN A 33 13.56 3.01 -1.29
N ARG A 34 12.77 2.34 -0.45
CA ARG A 34 12.25 2.90 0.82
C ARG A 34 12.68 2.11 2.05
N ASN A 35 13.52 1.08 1.88
CA ASN A 35 14.11 0.26 2.96
C ASN A 35 13.10 -0.48 3.85
N TYR A 36 11.86 -0.68 3.41
CA TYR A 36 10.90 -1.46 4.17
C TYR A 36 11.20 -2.96 3.96
N PRO A 37 11.53 -3.73 5.01
CA PRO A 37 11.80 -5.16 4.86
C PRO A 37 10.55 -5.91 4.42
N LEU A 38 10.70 -6.90 3.53
CA LEU A 38 9.59 -7.80 3.14
C LEU A 38 8.91 -8.47 4.34
N ALA A 39 9.65 -8.73 5.42
CA ALA A 39 9.12 -9.31 6.66
C ALA A 39 8.11 -8.41 7.39
N LEU A 40 8.09 -7.11 7.08
CA LEU A 40 7.12 -6.15 7.60
C LEU A 40 6.00 -5.85 6.60
N MET A 41 5.90 -6.61 5.50
CA MET A 41 4.88 -6.43 4.49
C MET A 41 3.98 -7.66 4.38
N ALA A 42 2.72 -7.43 3.99
CA ALA A 42 1.83 -8.47 3.51
C ALA A 42 1.13 -7.99 2.24
N SER A 43 1.02 -8.86 1.23
CA SER A 43 0.13 -8.62 0.09
C SER A 43 -1.21 -9.32 0.28
N GLU A 44 -2.26 -8.73 -0.28
CA GLU A 44 -3.62 -9.28 -0.28
C GLU A 44 -4.17 -9.51 1.14
N TYR A 45 -3.80 -8.60 2.05
CA TYR A 45 -4.06 -8.73 3.46
C TYR A 45 -5.46 -8.26 3.82
N ILE A 46 -6.17 -9.01 4.67
CA ILE A 46 -7.51 -8.64 5.12
C ILE A 46 -7.42 -7.93 6.48
N LEU A 47 -7.65 -6.62 6.48
CA LEU A 47 -7.84 -5.83 7.68
C LEU A 47 -9.26 -6.03 8.23
N LYS A 48 -9.35 -6.28 9.54
CA LYS A 48 -10.62 -6.35 10.28
C LYS A 48 -10.83 -5.05 11.02
N ILE A 49 -11.90 -4.33 10.68
CA ILE A 49 -12.24 -3.03 11.26
C ILE A 49 -13.65 -3.14 11.82
N GLY A 50 -13.76 -3.37 13.14
CA GLY A 50 -15.02 -3.73 13.77
C GLY A 50 -15.62 -4.99 13.11
N LYS A 51 -16.80 -4.86 12.51
CA LYS A 51 -17.48 -5.96 11.78
C LYS A 51 -17.09 -6.04 10.29
N ARG A 52 -16.38 -5.06 9.76
CA ARG A 52 -16.02 -4.98 8.33
C ARG A 52 -14.69 -5.67 8.06
N ARG A 53 -14.58 -6.21 6.85
CA ARG A 53 -13.35 -6.80 6.32
C ARG A 53 -12.97 -6.03 5.06
N LEU A 54 -11.74 -5.53 5.03
CA LEU A 54 -11.18 -4.83 3.88
C LEU A 54 -9.95 -5.59 3.42
N ARG A 55 -9.90 -5.95 2.15
CA ARG A 55 -8.72 -6.54 1.52
C ARG A 55 -7.88 -5.42 0.93
N CYS A 56 -6.60 -5.39 1.28
CA CYS A 56 -5.65 -4.40 0.83
C CYS A 56 -4.57 -5.09 -0.01
N ASP A 57 -4.10 -4.42 -1.06
CA ASP A 57 -3.12 -4.99 -1.97
C ASP A 57 -1.77 -5.18 -1.31
N ILE A 58 -1.32 -4.17 -0.55
CA ILE A 58 -0.11 -4.24 0.29
C ILE A 58 -0.41 -3.54 1.61
N VAL A 59 0.02 -4.15 2.71
CA VAL A 59 0.05 -3.53 4.03
C VAL A 59 1.48 -3.60 4.55
N VAL A 60 2.01 -2.46 4.99
CA VAL A 60 3.30 -2.37 5.69
C VAL A 60 3.02 -2.15 7.16
N PHE A 61 3.66 -2.94 8.01
CA PHE A 61 3.53 -2.90 9.47
C PHE A 61 4.76 -2.29 10.12
N ASN A 62 4.61 -1.80 11.34
CA ASN A 62 5.74 -1.59 12.23
C ASN A 62 6.11 -2.90 12.96
N ARG A 63 7.12 -2.84 13.83
CA ARG A 63 7.58 -4.00 14.63
C ARG A 63 6.53 -4.50 15.64
N ASN A 64 5.53 -3.68 15.97
CA ASN A 64 4.42 -4.04 16.85
C ASN A 64 3.23 -4.65 16.07
N LEU A 65 3.39 -4.93 14.77
CA LEU A 65 2.34 -5.42 13.88
C LEU A 65 1.18 -4.43 13.68
N GLU A 66 1.43 -3.13 13.87
CA GLU A 66 0.46 -2.08 13.62
C GLU A 66 0.59 -1.60 12.16
N PRO A 67 -0.49 -1.56 11.36
CA PRO A 67 -0.45 -1.06 9.99
C PRO A 67 0.03 0.40 9.93
N GLN A 68 1.06 0.66 9.14
CA GLN A 68 1.65 1.98 8.93
C GLN A 68 1.31 2.55 7.56
N ILE A 69 1.35 1.69 6.54
CA ILE A 69 1.08 2.06 5.15
C ILE A 69 0.10 1.05 4.57
N ILE A 70 -0.95 1.54 3.93
CA ILE A 70 -1.82 0.73 3.09
C ILE A 70 -1.64 1.19 1.65
N VAL A 71 -1.37 0.25 0.76
CA VAL A 71 -1.25 0.50 -0.68
C VAL A 71 -2.39 -0.18 -1.41
N GLU A 72 -2.99 0.56 -2.33
CA GLU A 72 -3.89 0.06 -3.36
C GLU A 72 -3.20 0.20 -4.72
N CYS A 73 -3.10 -0.91 -5.44
CA CYS A 73 -2.52 -0.99 -6.77
C CYS A 73 -3.65 -1.04 -7.81
N LYS A 74 -3.50 -0.26 -8.88
CA LYS A 74 -4.42 -0.26 -10.02
C LYS A 74 -3.67 -0.66 -11.28
N ALA A 75 -4.40 -1.15 -12.28
CA ALA A 75 -3.82 -1.39 -13.60
C ALA A 75 -3.26 -0.09 -14.21
N PRO A 76 -2.19 -0.14 -15.03
CA PRO A 76 -1.50 1.05 -15.53
C PRO A 76 -2.37 2.06 -16.29
N HIS A 77 -3.45 1.61 -16.93
CA HIS A 77 -4.37 2.45 -17.71
C HIS A 77 -5.42 3.18 -16.84
N VAL A 78 -5.50 2.89 -15.55
CA VAL A 78 -6.48 3.51 -14.63
C VAL A 78 -5.96 4.87 -14.17
N SER A 79 -6.73 5.93 -14.44
CA SER A 79 -6.38 7.29 -14.00
C SER A 79 -6.61 7.49 -12.50
N LEU A 80 -5.64 8.12 -11.83
CA LEU A 80 -5.62 8.38 -10.38
C LEU A 80 -6.28 9.70 -9.96
N GLY A 81 -7.17 10.26 -10.77
CA GLY A 81 -7.86 11.53 -10.48
C GLY A 81 -8.93 11.42 -9.37
N ASN A 82 -10.18 11.79 -9.68
CA ASN A 82 -11.28 11.84 -8.69
C ASN A 82 -11.52 10.53 -7.93
N ASN A 83 -11.20 9.38 -8.54
CA ASN A 83 -11.31 8.07 -7.89
C ASN A 83 -10.44 7.96 -6.63
N VAL A 84 -9.25 8.56 -6.65
CA VAL A 84 -8.33 8.55 -5.50
C VAL A 84 -8.92 9.31 -4.33
N MET A 85 -9.50 10.48 -4.57
CA MET A 85 -10.16 11.28 -3.53
C MET A 85 -11.33 10.54 -2.88
N GLN A 86 -12.13 9.84 -3.68
CA GLN A 86 -13.24 9.03 -3.17
C GLN A 86 -12.76 7.82 -2.35
N GLN A 87 -11.67 7.16 -2.79
CA GLN A 87 -11.08 6.06 -2.04
C GLN A 87 -10.48 6.54 -0.71
N ILE A 88 -9.73 7.64 -0.70
CA ILE A 88 -9.18 8.23 0.52
C ILE A 88 -10.30 8.66 1.47
N ALA A 89 -11.35 9.31 0.97
CA ALA A 89 -12.50 9.70 1.80
C ALA A 89 -13.22 8.49 2.41
N SER A 90 -13.34 7.40 1.65
CA SER A 90 -13.93 6.15 2.15
C SER A 90 -13.03 5.53 3.22
N TYR A 91 -11.73 5.44 2.96
CA TYR A 91 -10.78 4.86 3.89
C TYR A 91 -10.54 5.72 5.12
N SER A 92 -10.57 7.04 5.05
CA SER A 92 -10.29 7.89 6.21
C SER A 92 -11.26 7.67 7.37
N THR A 93 -12.51 7.32 7.06
CA THR A 93 -13.52 6.98 8.06
C THR A 93 -13.32 5.59 8.69
N LEU A 94 -12.62 4.69 7.98
CA LEU A 94 -12.45 3.28 8.33
C LEU A 94 -11.06 2.98 8.92
N LEU A 95 -10.03 3.59 8.36
CA LEU A 95 -8.62 3.31 8.54
C LEU A 95 -7.95 4.57 9.10
N LYS A 96 -7.48 4.48 10.35
CA LYS A 96 -6.59 5.49 10.96
C LYS A 96 -5.14 5.02 10.84
N VAL A 97 -4.67 4.83 9.61
CA VAL A 97 -3.27 4.48 9.36
C VAL A 97 -2.46 5.74 9.01
N PRO A 98 -1.18 5.79 9.35
CA PRO A 98 -0.33 6.94 9.04
C PRO A 98 -0.33 7.33 7.56
N HIS A 99 -0.28 6.35 6.64
CA HIS A 99 -0.22 6.61 5.21
C HIS A 99 -1.16 5.72 4.39
N LEU A 100 -1.85 6.35 3.44
CA LEU A 100 -2.59 5.69 2.36
C LEU A 100 -1.90 5.99 1.04
N VAL A 101 -1.75 4.97 0.21
CA VAL A 101 -1.05 5.06 -1.06
C VAL A 101 -1.92 4.43 -2.14
N ILE A 102 -2.05 5.11 -3.27
CA ILE A 102 -2.69 4.55 -4.46
C ILE A 102 -1.74 4.73 -5.64
N THR A 103 -1.46 3.65 -6.36
CA THR A 103 -0.52 3.67 -7.48
C THR A 103 -1.05 2.87 -8.66
N ASN A 104 -0.76 3.33 -9.87
CA ASN A 104 -0.94 2.58 -11.11
C ASN A 104 0.42 2.27 -11.78
N GLY A 105 1.52 2.42 -11.05
CA GLY A 105 2.89 2.26 -11.54
C GLY A 105 3.46 3.50 -12.24
N ALA A 106 2.67 4.16 -13.10
CA ALA A 106 3.10 5.39 -13.79
C ALA A 106 2.97 6.65 -12.89
N GLY A 107 1.99 6.64 -12.00
CA GLY A 107 1.76 7.66 -11.00
C GLY A 107 1.47 7.03 -9.64
N THR A 108 1.84 7.75 -8.59
CA THR A 108 1.60 7.36 -7.21
C THR A 108 1.07 8.57 -6.47
N CYS A 109 -0.05 8.38 -5.79
CA CYS A 109 -0.61 9.34 -4.86
C CYS A 109 -0.37 8.85 -3.45
N VAL A 110 0.17 9.73 -2.60
CA VAL A 110 0.41 9.46 -1.19
C VAL A 110 -0.42 10.43 -0.36
N CYS A 111 -1.06 9.93 0.68
CA CYS A 111 -1.76 10.74 1.67
C CYS A 111 -1.33 10.33 3.07
N SER A 112 -1.10 11.32 3.92
CA SER A 112 -0.73 11.12 5.32
C SER A 112 -1.85 11.60 6.22
N TYR A 113 -2.12 10.86 7.29
CA TYR A 113 -3.07 11.30 8.30
C TYR A 113 -2.45 12.40 9.15
N ASN A 114 -3.08 13.57 9.15
CA ASN A 114 -2.72 14.69 10.00
C ASN A 114 -3.57 14.63 11.28
N GLU A 115 -2.93 14.36 12.42
CA GLU A 115 -3.64 14.23 13.69
C GLU A 115 -4.24 15.56 14.18
N LEU A 116 -3.62 16.69 13.83
CA LEU A 116 -4.10 18.02 14.22
C LEU A 116 -5.36 18.41 13.47
N SER A 117 -5.41 18.15 12.16
CA SER A 117 -6.59 18.42 11.33
C SER A 117 -7.63 17.30 11.38
N GLY A 118 -7.23 16.10 11.83
CA GLY A 118 -8.05 14.90 11.87
C GLY A 118 -8.40 14.35 10.48
N ARG A 119 -7.59 14.69 9.46
CA ARG A 119 -7.87 14.40 8.05
C ARG A 119 -6.63 13.87 7.34
N TYR A 120 -6.84 13.19 6.22
CA TYR A 120 -5.76 12.86 5.31
C TYR A 120 -5.45 14.05 4.41
N GLU A 121 -4.15 14.31 4.24
CA GLU A 121 -3.62 15.37 3.40
C GLU A 121 -2.65 14.76 2.39
N PHE A 122 -2.60 15.33 1.19
CA PHE A 122 -1.64 14.86 0.18
C PHE A 122 -0.22 15.06 0.67
N ALA A 123 0.58 14.01 0.53
CA ALA A 123 2.00 14.02 0.84
C ALA A 123 2.81 13.86 -0.44
N GLN A 124 4.03 14.40 -0.41
CA GLN A 124 4.94 14.31 -1.56
C GLN A 124 5.41 12.87 -1.80
N ASP A 125 5.65 12.12 -0.73
CA ASP A 125 6.22 10.76 -0.83
C ASP A 125 5.93 9.94 0.44
N ILE A 126 6.18 8.63 0.34
CA ILE A 126 6.22 7.70 1.46
C ILE A 126 7.54 7.91 2.21
N PRO A 127 7.55 7.98 3.54
CA PRO A 127 8.79 8.11 4.30
C PRO A 127 9.71 6.91 4.09
N TYR A 128 11.00 7.10 4.33
CA TYR A 128 11.92 5.97 4.44
C TYR A 128 11.59 5.17 5.69
N HIS A 129 11.77 3.85 5.64
CA HIS A 129 11.81 3.05 6.85
C HIS A 129 13.00 3.53 7.69
N SER A 130 12.72 4.27 8.75
CA SER A 130 13.70 4.63 9.76
C SER A 130 14.11 3.35 10.46
N ASN A 131 15.29 2.82 10.11
CA ASN A 131 15.90 1.75 10.87
C ASN A 131 16.18 2.33 12.27
N PRO A 132 15.59 1.82 13.38
CA PRO A 132 15.92 2.30 14.73
C PRO A 132 17.32 1.85 15.20
N GLN A 133 18.25 1.63 14.27
CA GLN A 133 19.60 1.17 14.54
C GLN A 133 20.60 2.02 13.77
N LEU A 134 20.83 3.22 14.30
CA LEU A 134 22.15 3.68 14.73
C LEU A 134 22.00 4.27 16.13
#